data_AF-A0A381X2Q1-F1
#
_entry.id   AF-A0A381X2Q1-F1
#
_cell.length_a   1.000
_cell.length_b   1.000
_cell.length_c   1.000
_cell.angle_alpha   90.00
_cell.angle_beta   90.00
_cell.angle_gamma   90.00
#
_symmetry.space_group_name_H-M   'P 1'
#
loop_
_entity.id
_entity.type
_entity.pdbx_description
1 polymer ?
#
loop_
_entity_poly.entity_id
_entity_poly.type
_entity_poly.pdbx_seq_one_letter_code
_entity_poly.pdbx_strand_id
1 'polypeptide(L)'
;MKKLILRYSFEFVVIILGILISLLLEQRRQFGIETELKNRILKQLVNVIEEDINQIDGFIYLQNFSLKSCDKIFENLSNNNSIQEDSIVFHLSSVGRALRSFFPQESIFNQLLSSDLIKMIESEELKTKLFKLYNEDLRRHDVHTKEFDSFFLKFNYSLSENFFLQDNWSSSPIDDNPIRISSYRFNEKYYQSNKLFSDIIESKSSIIQYLQELAALKKSFHELKDLCLRELN
;
A
#
# COMPACT_ATOMS: atom_id res chain seq x y z
N MET A 1 20.98 -72.60 -15.50
CA MET A 1 20.10 -71.51 -15.98
C MET A 1 19.25 -70.87 -14.87
N LYS A 2 18.44 -71.61 -14.10
CA LYS A 2 17.60 -71.04 -13.01
C LYS A 2 18.37 -70.20 -11.96
N LYS A 3 19.55 -70.65 -11.50
CA LYS A 3 20.40 -69.91 -10.54
C LYS A 3 20.94 -68.58 -11.10
N LEU A 4 21.27 -68.54 -12.40
CA LEU A 4 21.78 -67.33 -13.06
C LEU A 4 20.65 -66.31 -13.20
N ILE A 5 19.46 -66.74 -13.63
CA ILE A 5 18.29 -65.88 -13.73
C ILE A 5 17.92 -65.27 -12.37
N LEU A 6 17.89 -66.09 -11.30
CA LEU A 6 17.60 -65.61 -9.95
C LEU A 6 18.61 -64.56 -9.47
N ARG A 7 19.90 -64.78 -9.76
CA ARG A 7 20.97 -63.85 -9.41
C ARG A 7 20.84 -62.53 -10.17
N TYR A 8 20.65 -62.56 -11.49
CA TYR A 8 20.49 -61.36 -12.29
C TYR A 8 19.19 -60.59 -11.96
N SER A 9 18.10 -61.27 -11.65
CA SER A 9 16.86 -60.62 -11.17
C SER A 9 17.07 -59.94 -9.81
N PHE A 10 17.81 -60.56 -8.90
CA PHE A 10 18.15 -59.94 -7.62
C PHE A 10 19.06 -58.73 -7.80
N GLU A 11 20.12 -58.84 -8.61
CA GLU A 11 21.02 -57.73 -8.95
C GLU A 11 20.24 -56.54 -9.58
N PHE A 12 19.30 -56.82 -10.48
CA PHE A 12 18.41 -55.81 -11.06
C PHE A 12 17.53 -55.10 -10.03
N VAL A 13 16.91 -55.86 -9.11
CA VAL A 13 16.09 -55.28 -8.03
C VAL A 13 16.93 -54.40 -7.10
N VAL A 14 18.15 -54.83 -6.76
CA VAL A 14 19.06 -54.04 -5.93
C VAL A 14 19.45 -52.73 -6.61
N ILE A 15 19.75 -52.77 -7.91
CA ILE A 15 20.06 -51.56 -8.69
C ILE A 15 18.87 -50.60 -8.71
N ILE A 16 17.66 -51.10 -9.00
CA ILE A 16 16.44 -50.28 -9.00
C ILE A 16 16.20 -49.66 -7.63
N LEU A 17 16.31 -50.44 -6.55
CA LEU A 17 16.14 -49.93 -5.19
C LEU A 17 17.17 -48.85 -4.86
N GLY A 18 18.44 -49.03 -5.25
CA GLY A 18 19.48 -48.02 -5.08
C GLY A 18 19.13 -46.70 -5.76
N ILE A 19 18.65 -46.75 -7.01
CA ILE A 19 18.22 -45.56 -7.77
C ILE A 19 17.02 -44.90 -7.10
N LEU A 20 16.00 -45.68 -6.73
CA LEU A 20 14.79 -45.15 -6.08
C LEU A 20 15.09 -44.50 -4.73
N ILE A 21 15.95 -45.11 -3.90
CA ILE A 21 16.38 -44.54 -2.63
C ILE A 21 17.14 -43.23 -2.87
N SER A 22 18.05 -43.20 -3.85
CA SER A 22 18.79 -41.98 -4.19
C SER A 22 17.85 -40.84 -4.62
N LEU A 23 16.85 -41.14 -5.47
CA LEU A 23 15.86 -40.16 -5.91
C LEU A 23 14.99 -39.66 -4.75
N LEU A 24 14.59 -40.54 -3.83
CA LEU A 24 13.77 -40.20 -2.68
C LEU A 24 14.53 -39.32 -1.68
N LEU A 25 15.83 -39.61 -1.44
CA LEU A 25 16.69 -38.77 -0.62
C LEU A 25 16.90 -37.39 -1.24
N GLU A 26 17.11 -37.33 -2.55
CA GLU A 26 17.27 -36.06 -3.27
C GLU A 26 15.99 -35.22 -3.23
N GLN A 27 14.82 -35.83 -3.45
CA GLN A 27 13.52 -35.15 -3.34
C GLN A 27 13.29 -34.58 -1.93
N ARG A 28 13.62 -35.35 -0.87
CA ARG A 28 13.51 -34.86 0.52
C ARG A 28 14.44 -33.68 0.78
N ARG A 29 15.67 -33.73 0.26
CA ARG A 29 16.64 -32.64 0.37
C ARG A 29 16.13 -31.37 -0.33
N GLN A 30 15.62 -31.52 -1.56
CA GLN A 30 15.06 -30.40 -2.33
C GLN A 30 13.86 -29.78 -1.62
N PHE A 31 12.93 -30.59 -1.14
CA PHE A 31 11.77 -30.11 -0.38
C PHE A 31 12.17 -29.30 0.86
N GLY A 32 13.22 -29.73 1.58
CA GLY A 32 13.77 -28.98 2.71
C GLY A 32 14.30 -27.60 2.30
N ILE A 33 15.07 -27.53 1.21
CA ILE A 33 15.63 -26.27 0.68
C ILE A 33 14.52 -25.31 0.25
N GLU A 34 13.51 -25.80 -0.47
CA GLU A 34 12.40 -24.97 -0.93
C GLU A 34 11.56 -24.48 0.27
N THR A 35 11.39 -25.30 1.31
CA THR A 35 10.69 -24.91 2.54
C THR A 35 11.43 -23.81 3.29
N GLU A 36 12.76 -23.92 3.41
CA GLU A 36 13.60 -22.85 3.99
C GLU A 36 13.51 -21.56 3.18
N LEU A 37 13.51 -21.67 1.85
CA LEU A 37 13.36 -20.53 0.95
C LEU A 37 11.99 -19.86 1.09
N LYS A 38 10.90 -20.63 1.11
CA LYS A 38 9.53 -20.16 1.39
C LYS A 38 9.50 -19.38 2.70
N ASN A 39 10.02 -19.96 3.78
CA ASN A 39 10.01 -19.34 5.10
C ASN A 39 10.82 -18.04 5.13
N ARG A 40 11.96 -17.99 4.42
CA ARG A 40 12.74 -16.77 4.29
C ARG A 40 11.98 -15.66 3.57
N ILE A 41 11.31 -15.98 2.46
CA ILE A 41 10.52 -15.00 1.70
C ILE A 41 9.30 -14.53 2.50
N LEU A 42 8.61 -15.42 3.22
CA LEU A 42 7.51 -15.03 4.10
C LEU A 42 7.97 -14.09 5.23
N LYS A 43 9.16 -14.30 5.80
CA LYS A 43 9.74 -13.37 6.78
C LYS A 43 10.02 -12.00 6.17
N GLN A 44 10.56 -11.95 4.94
CA GLN A 44 10.75 -10.70 4.23
C GLN A 44 9.43 -10.00 3.93
N LEU A 45 8.40 -10.77 3.55
CA LEU A 45 7.07 -10.27 3.28
C LEU A 45 6.44 -9.65 4.54
N VAL A 46 6.60 -10.27 5.70
CA VAL A 46 6.16 -9.72 6.99
C VAL A 46 6.79 -8.35 7.26
N ASN A 47 8.10 -8.22 7.04
CA ASN A 47 8.80 -6.94 7.24
C ASN A 47 8.27 -5.86 6.30
N VAL A 48 8.11 -6.20 5.02
CA VAL A 48 7.57 -5.28 4.01
C VAL A 48 6.14 -4.86 4.32
N ILE A 49 5.29 -5.80 4.73
CA ILE A 49 3.92 -5.50 5.17
C ILE A 49 3.92 -4.51 6.35
N GLU A 50 4.87 -4.64 7.28
CA GLU A 50 4.99 -3.71 8.40
C GLU A 50 5.41 -2.30 7.97
N GLU A 51 6.32 -2.19 7.00
CA GLU A 51 6.66 -0.91 6.37
C GLU A 51 5.45 -0.30 5.66
N ASP A 52 4.69 -1.09 4.90
CA ASP A 52 3.49 -0.64 4.19
C ASP A 52 2.40 -0.17 5.17
N ILE A 53 2.19 -0.87 6.29
CA ILE A 53 1.28 -0.44 7.37
C ILE A 53 1.71 0.93 7.93
N ASN A 54 3.02 1.09 8.22
CA ASN A 54 3.56 2.35 8.75
C ASN A 54 3.40 3.50 7.75
N GLN A 55 3.57 3.23 6.45
CA GLN A 55 3.32 4.22 5.40
C GLN A 55 1.84 4.61 5.35
N ILE A 56 0.93 3.63 5.38
CA ILE A 56 -0.51 3.89 5.41
C ILE A 56 -0.88 4.77 6.61
N ASP A 57 -0.29 4.53 7.78
CA ASP A 57 -0.52 5.37 8.96
C ASP A 57 -0.06 6.82 8.76
N GLY A 58 1.09 7.02 8.12
CA GLY A 58 1.55 8.34 7.71
C GLY A 58 0.58 9.04 6.75
N PHE A 59 0.05 8.32 5.77
CA PHE A 59 -0.95 8.87 4.84
C PHE A 59 -2.27 9.18 5.54
N ILE A 60 -2.78 8.30 6.40
CA ILE A 60 -4.00 8.53 7.18
C ILE A 60 -3.86 9.80 8.04
N TYR A 61 -2.70 10.00 8.68
CA TYR A 61 -2.43 11.22 9.44
C TYR A 61 -2.53 12.48 8.55
N LEU A 62 -1.84 12.47 7.41
CA LEU A 62 -1.84 13.59 6.47
C LEU A 62 -3.23 13.89 5.92
N GLN A 63 -3.98 12.85 5.56
CA GLN A 63 -5.31 13.00 4.99
C GLN A 63 -6.30 13.54 6.04
N ASN A 64 -6.22 13.09 7.29
CA ASN A 64 -7.01 13.68 8.38
C ASN A 64 -6.68 15.15 8.63
N PHE A 65 -5.41 15.54 8.52
CA PHE A 65 -5.00 16.94 8.65
C PHE A 65 -5.58 17.83 7.53
N SER A 66 -5.57 17.30 6.30
CA SER A 66 -6.14 17.94 5.11
C SER A 66 -7.66 18.04 5.23
N LEU A 67 -8.33 16.99 5.70
CA LEU A 67 -9.78 16.95 5.94
C LEU A 67 -10.23 18.01 6.94
N LYS A 68 -9.53 18.15 8.07
CA LYS A 68 -9.80 19.22 9.05
C LYS A 68 -9.65 20.61 8.44
N SER A 69 -8.77 20.77 7.47
CA SER A 69 -8.58 22.04 6.75
C SER A 69 -9.70 22.29 5.74
N CYS A 70 -10.18 21.24 5.04
CA CYS A 70 -11.40 21.31 4.23
C CYS A 70 -12.59 21.78 5.07
N ASP A 71 -12.80 21.19 6.25
CA ASP A 71 -13.91 21.55 7.14
C ASP A 71 -13.87 23.03 7.53
N LYS A 72 -12.70 23.54 7.92
CA LYS A 72 -12.51 24.95 8.28
C LYS A 72 -12.80 25.91 7.12
N ILE A 73 -12.31 25.60 5.92
CA ILE A 73 -12.58 26.43 4.73
C ILE A 73 -14.06 26.38 4.36
N PHE A 74 -14.66 25.18 4.39
CA PHE A 74 -16.07 24.99 4.11
C PHE A 74 -16.96 25.78 5.08
N GLU A 75 -16.67 25.73 6.38
CA GLU A 75 -17.38 26.50 7.41
C GLU A 75 -17.23 28.01 7.22
N ASN A 76 -16.02 28.50 6.90
CA ASN A 76 -15.81 29.92 6.60
C ASN A 76 -16.65 30.35 5.38
N LEU A 77 -16.65 29.56 4.30
CA LEU A 77 -17.40 29.86 3.08
C LEU A 77 -18.93 29.75 3.26
N SER A 78 -19.40 28.88 4.16
CA SER A 78 -20.83 28.60 4.33
C SER A 78 -21.52 29.46 5.39
N ASN A 79 -20.81 29.84 6.47
CA ASN A 79 -21.42 30.40 7.68
C ASN A 79 -20.96 31.82 8.04
N ASN A 80 -20.27 32.53 7.15
CA ASN A 80 -19.69 33.87 7.39
C ASN A 80 -18.77 33.95 8.63
N ASN A 81 -18.23 32.83 9.10
CA ASN A 81 -17.17 32.82 10.12
C ASN A 81 -15.92 33.41 9.48
N SER A 82 -15.54 34.64 9.84
CA SER A 82 -14.37 35.30 9.29
C SER A 82 -13.09 34.75 9.92
N ILE A 83 -12.31 33.98 9.16
CA ILE A 83 -10.90 33.70 9.48
C ILE A 83 -9.98 34.61 8.66
N GLN A 84 -8.81 34.93 9.23
CA GLN A 84 -7.81 35.80 8.60
C GLN A 84 -7.25 35.18 7.31
N GLU A 85 -6.82 36.01 6.35
CA GLU A 85 -6.28 35.58 5.06
C GLU A 85 -5.13 34.58 5.21
N ASP A 86 -4.19 34.83 6.12
CA ASP A 86 -3.08 33.90 6.42
C ASP A 86 -3.58 32.50 6.78
N SER A 87 -4.65 32.43 7.60
CA SER A 87 -5.27 31.19 8.03
C SER A 87 -5.98 30.48 6.87
N ILE A 88 -6.65 31.25 6.00
CA ILE A 88 -7.29 30.73 4.79
C ILE A 88 -6.23 30.07 3.89
N VAL A 89 -5.15 30.79 3.60
CA VAL A 89 -4.09 30.31 2.71
C VAL A 89 -3.39 29.09 3.29
N PHE A 90 -3.12 29.08 4.60
CA PHE A 90 -2.60 27.91 5.30
C PHE A 90 -3.51 26.69 5.13
N HIS A 91 -4.82 26.85 5.33
CA HIS A 91 -5.76 25.75 5.21
C HIS A 91 -5.97 25.31 3.76
N LEU A 92 -5.94 26.21 2.78
CA LEU A 92 -5.97 25.84 1.36
C LEU A 92 -4.73 25.03 0.94
N SER A 93 -3.53 25.48 1.35
CA SER A 93 -2.28 24.74 1.16
C SER A 93 -2.36 23.34 1.80
N SER A 94 -2.92 23.26 3.01
CA SER A 94 -3.15 22.00 3.71
C SER A 94 -4.06 21.04 2.97
N VAL A 95 -5.16 21.54 2.37
CA VAL A 95 -6.02 20.71 1.50
C VAL A 95 -5.24 20.20 0.30
N GLY A 96 -4.41 21.05 -0.31
CA GLY A 96 -3.58 20.71 -1.46
C GLY A 96 -2.54 19.62 -1.20
N ARG A 97 -2.03 19.56 0.04
CA ARG A 97 -1.09 18.55 0.51
C ARG A 97 -1.66 17.13 0.46
N ALA A 98 -2.98 16.97 0.36
CA ALA A 98 -3.63 15.67 0.17
C ALA A 98 -3.14 14.90 -1.07
N LEU A 99 -2.47 15.57 -2.04
CA LEU A 99 -1.82 14.99 -3.23
C LEU A 99 -0.68 14.01 -2.88
N ARG A 100 -1.02 12.88 -2.27
CA ARG A 100 -0.09 11.87 -1.77
C ARG A 100 -0.75 10.50 -1.79
N SER A 101 -0.36 9.71 -2.78
CA SER A 101 -0.82 8.33 -2.96
C SER A 101 0.13 7.31 -2.33
N PHE A 102 -0.44 6.25 -1.77
CA PHE A 102 0.27 5.10 -1.21
C PHE A 102 0.70 4.17 -2.35
N PHE A 103 1.92 3.66 -2.27
CA PHE A 103 2.48 2.73 -3.25
C PHE A 103 3.05 1.51 -2.51
N PRO A 104 2.35 0.37 -2.51
CA PRO A 104 2.75 -0.83 -1.78
C PRO A 104 3.97 -1.50 -2.42
N GLN A 105 4.71 -2.28 -1.62
CA GLN A 105 5.87 -3.03 -2.10
C GLN A 105 5.49 -4.45 -2.57
N GLU A 106 5.24 -4.62 -3.86
CA GLU A 106 4.78 -5.89 -4.44
C GLU A 106 5.90 -6.89 -4.78
N SER A 107 7.17 -6.46 -4.74
CA SER A 107 8.31 -7.24 -5.24
C SER A 107 8.49 -8.59 -4.54
N ILE A 108 8.27 -8.63 -3.22
CA ILE A 108 8.43 -9.85 -2.42
C ILE A 108 7.31 -10.86 -2.73
N PHE A 109 6.08 -10.39 -2.92
CA PHE A 109 4.99 -11.23 -3.38
C PHE A 109 5.26 -11.78 -4.79
N ASN A 110 5.75 -10.94 -5.71
CA ASN A 110 6.13 -11.37 -7.05
C ASN A 110 7.27 -12.40 -7.04
N GLN A 111 8.20 -12.30 -6.08
CA GLN A 111 9.24 -13.31 -5.87
C GLN A 111 8.64 -14.65 -5.40
N LEU A 112 7.67 -14.63 -4.47
CA LEU A 112 6.96 -15.82 -4.01
C LEU A 112 6.19 -16.52 -5.15
N LEU A 113 5.60 -15.76 -6.06
CA LEU A 113 4.91 -16.30 -7.24
C LEU A 113 5.88 -16.85 -8.29
N SER A 114 6.88 -16.08 -8.68
CA SER A 114 7.82 -16.45 -9.76
C SER A 114 8.70 -17.66 -9.42
N SER A 115 8.92 -17.92 -8.13
CA SER A 115 9.64 -19.08 -7.63
C SER A 115 8.75 -20.32 -7.43
N ASP A 116 7.45 -20.24 -7.77
CA ASP A 116 6.46 -21.30 -7.56
C ASP A 116 6.28 -21.75 -6.09
N LEU A 117 6.94 -21.06 -5.15
CA LEU A 117 6.91 -21.33 -3.71
C LEU A 117 5.55 -21.05 -3.06
N ILE A 118 4.69 -20.29 -3.75
CA ILE A 118 3.29 -20.10 -3.34
C ILE A 118 2.59 -21.46 -3.14
N LYS A 119 2.97 -22.50 -3.89
CA LYS A 119 2.41 -23.86 -3.77
C LYS A 119 2.82 -24.55 -2.46
N MET A 120 3.90 -24.10 -1.84
CA MET A 120 4.41 -24.64 -0.57
C MET A 120 3.77 -24.00 0.66
N ILE A 121 2.95 -22.97 0.47
CA ILE A 121 2.14 -22.42 1.55
C ILE A 121 1.01 -23.42 1.85
N GLU A 122 0.98 -23.89 3.10
CA GLU A 122 -0.01 -24.88 3.55
C GLU A 122 -1.38 -24.22 3.74
N SER A 123 -1.40 -22.99 4.26
CA SER A 123 -2.64 -22.24 4.48
C SER A 123 -3.29 -21.77 3.16
N GLU A 124 -4.40 -22.41 2.78
CA GLU A 124 -5.27 -21.96 1.68
C GLU A 124 -5.83 -20.55 1.90
N GLU A 125 -6.10 -20.19 3.17
CA GLU A 125 -6.54 -18.85 3.55
C GLU A 125 -5.46 -17.81 3.22
N LEU A 126 -4.21 -18.08 3.59
CA LEU A 126 -3.07 -17.20 3.30
C LEU A 126 -2.90 -17.03 1.78
N LYS A 127 -2.93 -18.13 1.01
CA LYS A 127 -2.84 -18.07 -0.45
C LYS A 127 -3.94 -17.20 -1.05
N THR A 128 -5.19 -17.43 -0.65
CA THR A 128 -6.34 -16.66 -1.14
C THR A 128 -6.21 -15.18 -0.82
N LYS A 129 -5.80 -14.85 0.40
CA LYS A 129 -5.64 -13.45 0.86
C LYS A 129 -4.48 -12.75 0.16
N LEU A 130 -3.36 -13.43 -0.07
CA LEU A 130 -2.24 -12.92 -0.87
C LEU A 130 -2.71 -12.54 -2.28
N PHE A 131 -3.36 -13.48 -2.97
CA PHE A 131 -3.84 -13.23 -4.32
C PHE A 131 -4.86 -12.10 -4.37
N LYS A 132 -5.82 -12.08 -3.46
CA LYS A 132 -6.83 -11.01 -3.41
C LYS A 132 -6.18 -9.64 -3.21
N LEU A 133 -5.29 -9.50 -2.23
CA LEU A 133 -4.67 -8.21 -1.93
C LEU A 133 -3.85 -7.70 -3.13
N TYR A 134 -2.89 -8.50 -3.59
CA TYR A 134 -1.93 -8.06 -4.59
C TYR A 134 -2.48 -8.02 -6.02
N ASN A 135 -3.42 -8.90 -6.39
CA ASN A 135 -3.96 -8.92 -7.76
C ASN A 135 -5.28 -8.19 -7.93
N GLU A 136 -6.00 -7.86 -6.86
CA GLU A 136 -7.30 -7.19 -6.95
C GLU A 136 -7.32 -5.87 -6.19
N ASP A 137 -7.12 -5.91 -4.87
CA ASP A 137 -7.33 -4.75 -4.00
C ASP A 137 -6.30 -3.64 -4.31
N LEU A 138 -5.01 -3.98 -4.46
CA LEU A 138 -3.96 -3.01 -4.82
C LEU A 138 -4.08 -2.48 -6.26
N ARG A 139 -4.62 -3.27 -7.18
CA ARG A 139 -4.89 -2.80 -8.56
C ARG A 139 -6.05 -1.83 -8.61
N ARG A 140 -7.10 -2.07 -7.81
CA ARG A 140 -8.21 -1.13 -7.66
C ARG A 140 -7.72 0.20 -7.07
N HIS A 141 -6.84 0.09 -6.07
CA HIS A 141 -6.19 1.25 -5.47
C HIS A 141 -5.42 2.08 -6.49
N ASP A 142 -4.54 1.47 -7.28
CA ASP A 142 -3.78 2.17 -8.34
C ASP A 142 -4.66 2.90 -9.37
N VAL A 143 -5.86 2.37 -9.67
CA VAL A 143 -6.80 3.05 -10.57
C VAL A 143 -7.42 4.27 -9.89
N HIS A 144 -7.89 4.12 -8.65
CA HIS A 144 -8.52 5.21 -7.91
C HIS A 144 -7.54 6.35 -7.59
N THR A 145 -6.30 6.02 -7.19
CA THR A 145 -5.28 7.01 -6.87
C THR A 145 -4.91 7.90 -8.05
N LYS A 146 -4.99 7.40 -9.30
CA LYS A 146 -4.78 8.22 -10.50
C LYS A 146 -5.82 9.33 -10.67
N GLU A 147 -7.08 9.03 -10.38
CA GLU A 147 -8.16 10.02 -10.43
C GLU A 147 -8.00 11.04 -9.30
N PHE A 148 -7.71 10.54 -8.10
CA PHE A 148 -7.41 11.35 -6.91
C PHE A 148 -6.24 12.32 -7.16
N ASP A 149 -5.12 11.82 -7.66
CA ASP A 149 -3.93 12.63 -7.96
C ASP A 149 -4.21 13.65 -9.07
N SER A 150 -4.94 13.27 -10.11
CA SER A 150 -5.34 14.18 -11.20
C SER A 150 -6.19 15.35 -10.69
N PHE A 151 -7.10 15.09 -9.76
CA PHE A 151 -7.91 16.11 -9.13
C PHE A 151 -7.04 17.06 -8.28
N PHE A 152 -6.25 16.53 -7.35
CA PHE A 152 -5.46 17.36 -6.44
C PHE A 152 -4.33 18.13 -7.14
N LEU A 153 -3.78 17.60 -8.23
CA LEU A 153 -2.84 18.33 -9.07
C LEU A 153 -3.49 19.57 -9.69
N LYS A 154 -4.70 19.44 -10.24
CA LYS A 154 -5.47 20.57 -10.78
C LYS A 154 -5.86 21.56 -9.69
N PHE A 155 -6.26 21.07 -8.52
CA PHE A 155 -6.55 21.90 -7.36
C PHE A 155 -5.33 22.74 -6.97
N ASN A 156 -4.16 22.12 -6.83
CA ASN A 156 -2.91 22.81 -6.49
C ASN A 156 -2.52 23.85 -7.54
N TYR A 157 -2.64 23.53 -8.84
CA TYR A 157 -2.43 24.53 -9.89
C TYR A 157 -3.37 25.72 -9.77
N SER A 158 -4.64 25.49 -9.45
CA SER A 158 -5.60 26.59 -9.23
C SER A 158 -5.21 27.47 -8.05
N LEU A 159 -4.62 26.89 -6.99
CA LEU A 159 -4.11 27.66 -5.85
C LEU A 159 -2.90 28.49 -6.24
N SER A 160 -1.95 27.93 -6.99
CA SER A 160 -0.79 28.67 -7.49
C SER A 160 -1.21 29.83 -8.40
N GLU A 161 -2.19 29.62 -9.30
CA GLU A 161 -2.68 30.65 -10.22
C GLU A 161 -3.43 31.78 -9.49
N ASN A 162 -4.28 31.43 -8.52
CA ASN A 162 -5.19 32.40 -7.93
C ASN A 162 -4.66 33.04 -6.66
N PHE A 163 -3.81 32.36 -5.89
CA PHE A 163 -3.24 32.88 -4.64
C PHE A 163 -1.74 33.17 -4.71
N PHE A 164 -1.08 32.94 -5.86
CA PHE A 164 0.39 33.04 -5.98
C PHE A 164 1.12 32.31 -4.84
N LEU A 165 0.57 31.15 -4.46
CA LEU A 165 0.95 30.42 -3.28
C LEU A 165 2.32 29.77 -3.48
N GLN A 166 3.29 30.19 -2.67
CA GLN A 166 4.58 29.54 -2.53
C GLN A 166 4.63 28.87 -1.16
N ASP A 167 4.60 27.55 -1.15
CA ASP A 167 4.60 26.74 0.05
C ASP A 167 5.62 25.59 -0.01
N ASN A 168 5.85 24.98 1.13
CA ASN A 168 6.58 23.72 1.25
C ASN A 168 5.87 22.83 2.27
N TRP A 169 5.88 21.53 2.00
CA TRP A 169 5.24 20.52 2.82
C TRP A 169 6.26 19.53 3.36
N SER A 170 6.15 19.26 4.65
CA SER A 170 6.82 18.12 5.25
C SER A 170 6.04 16.85 4.98
N SER A 171 6.73 15.78 4.59
CA SER A 171 6.16 14.42 4.56
C SER A 171 6.23 13.74 5.93
N SER A 172 6.89 14.35 6.91
CA SER A 172 7.08 13.76 8.23
C SER A 172 5.83 13.94 9.11
N PRO A 173 5.31 12.87 9.74
CA PRO A 173 4.19 12.98 10.68
C PRO A 173 4.58 13.60 12.03
N ILE A 174 5.88 13.75 12.31
CA ILE A 174 6.41 14.36 13.54
C ILE A 174 6.87 15.81 13.34
N ASP A 175 6.64 16.41 12.17
CA ASP A 175 6.93 17.83 11.97
C ASP A 175 5.83 18.67 12.60
N ASP A 176 6.17 19.42 13.65
CA ASP A 176 5.27 20.34 14.35
C ASP A 176 4.75 21.47 13.45
N ASN A 177 5.45 21.76 12.35
CA ASN A 177 5.02 22.74 11.35
C ASN A 177 5.10 22.15 9.93
N PRO A 178 4.13 21.28 9.56
CA PRO A 178 4.22 20.50 8.34
C PRO A 178 3.91 21.31 7.07
N ILE A 179 3.49 22.57 7.21
CA ILE A 179 3.16 23.47 6.11
C ILE A 179 3.83 24.81 6.36
N ARG A 180 4.66 25.24 5.42
CA ARG A 180 5.40 26.50 5.53
C ARG A 180 5.06 27.37 4.34
N ILE A 181 4.29 28.44 4.59
CA ILE A 181 3.93 29.42 3.58
C ILE A 181 5.06 30.44 3.46
N SER A 182 5.68 30.52 2.28
CA SER A 182 6.78 31.46 2.01
C SER A 182 6.26 32.81 1.51
N SER A 183 5.26 32.80 0.64
CA SER A 183 4.59 34.01 0.15
C SER A 183 3.25 33.66 -0.51
N TYR A 184 2.33 34.62 -0.53
CA TYR A 184 1.06 34.53 -1.28
C TYR A 184 0.56 35.94 -1.66
N ARG A 185 -0.43 35.99 -2.56
CA ARG A 185 -1.26 37.17 -2.85
C ARG A 185 -2.72 36.76 -2.76
N PHE A 186 -3.45 37.30 -1.79
CA PHE A 186 -4.84 36.90 -1.57
C PHE A 186 -5.74 37.34 -2.73
N ASN A 187 -6.59 36.43 -3.20
CA ASN A 187 -7.58 36.70 -4.23
C ASN A 187 -8.96 36.41 -3.68
N GLU A 188 -9.55 37.42 -3.06
CA GLU A 188 -10.87 37.34 -2.42
C GLU A 188 -11.97 36.91 -3.40
N LYS A 189 -11.91 37.41 -4.65
CA LYS A 189 -12.89 37.07 -5.68
C LYS A 189 -12.87 35.58 -6.03
N TYR A 190 -11.68 34.98 -6.15
CA TYR A 190 -11.57 33.53 -6.37
C TYR A 190 -11.97 32.76 -5.12
N TYR A 191 -11.60 33.25 -3.93
CA TYR A 191 -11.95 32.61 -2.67
C TYR A 191 -13.47 32.46 -2.48
N GLN A 192 -14.23 33.50 -2.82
CA GLN A 192 -15.69 33.51 -2.74
C GLN A 192 -16.38 32.88 -3.98
N SER A 193 -15.62 32.31 -4.91
CA SER A 193 -16.19 31.78 -6.15
C SER A 193 -16.85 30.41 -5.96
N ASN A 194 -17.88 30.15 -6.77
CA ASN A 194 -18.50 28.82 -6.85
C ASN A 194 -17.48 27.72 -7.24
N LYS A 195 -16.42 28.08 -7.97
CA LYS A 195 -15.37 27.15 -8.36
C LYS A 195 -14.61 26.64 -7.14
N LEU A 196 -14.08 27.55 -6.31
CA LEU A 196 -13.35 27.14 -5.11
C LEU A 196 -14.28 26.40 -4.13
N PHE A 197 -15.52 26.88 -3.96
CA PHE A 197 -16.48 26.19 -3.11
C PHE A 197 -16.74 24.75 -3.57
N SER A 198 -16.92 24.53 -4.87
CA SER A 198 -17.06 23.20 -5.47
C SER A 198 -15.81 22.35 -5.28
N ASP A 199 -14.62 22.94 -5.44
CA ASP A 199 -13.36 22.22 -5.27
C ASP A 199 -13.18 21.74 -3.83
N ILE A 200 -13.54 22.56 -2.83
CA ILE A 200 -13.45 22.17 -1.41
C ILE A 200 -14.41 21.03 -1.07
N ILE A 201 -15.63 21.05 -1.63
CA ILE A 201 -16.59 19.94 -1.48
C ILE A 201 -16.01 18.66 -2.07
N GLU A 202 -15.46 18.73 -3.29
CA GLU A 202 -14.87 17.59 -3.96
C GLU A 202 -13.64 17.08 -3.19
N SER A 203 -12.73 17.95 -2.78
CA SER A 203 -11.56 17.60 -1.95
C SER A 203 -11.97 16.86 -0.69
N LYS A 204 -13.00 17.36 0.02
CA LYS A 204 -13.52 16.70 1.22
C LYS A 204 -14.03 15.29 0.91
N SER A 205 -14.84 15.14 -0.14
CA SER A 205 -15.37 13.84 -0.57
C SER A 205 -14.24 12.87 -0.93
N SER A 206 -13.28 13.28 -1.77
CA SER A 206 -12.17 12.45 -2.20
C SER A 206 -11.28 12.04 -1.02
N ILE A 207 -10.98 12.94 -0.09
CA ILE A 207 -10.18 12.63 1.11
C ILE A 207 -10.88 11.59 2.00
N ILE A 208 -12.20 11.72 2.20
CA ILE A 208 -12.97 10.76 3.01
C ILE A 208 -12.95 9.38 2.35
N GLN A 209 -13.18 9.29 1.05
CA GLN A 209 -13.14 8.02 0.31
C GLN A 209 -11.75 7.38 0.40
N TYR A 210 -10.70 8.17 0.21
CA TYR A 210 -9.33 7.69 0.29
C TYR A 210 -8.95 7.23 1.71
N LEU A 211 -9.40 7.92 2.76
CA LEU A 211 -9.24 7.48 4.15
C LEU A 211 -9.91 6.11 4.41
N GLN A 212 -11.12 5.89 3.88
CA GLN A 212 -11.82 4.61 4.02
C GLN A 212 -11.06 3.48 3.32
N GLU A 213 -10.54 3.77 2.13
CA GLU A 213 -9.74 2.82 1.37
C GLU A 213 -8.43 2.45 2.08
N LEU A 214 -7.68 3.46 2.55
CA LEU A 214 -6.45 3.25 3.34
C LEU A 214 -6.72 2.40 4.59
N ALA A 215 -7.84 2.64 5.29
CA ALA A 215 -8.22 1.84 6.45
C ALA A 215 -8.52 0.38 6.08
N ALA A 216 -9.18 0.14 4.95
CA ALA A 216 -9.47 -1.21 4.44
C ALA A 216 -8.19 -1.95 4.01
N LEU A 217 -7.27 -1.26 3.33
CA LEU A 217 -5.96 -1.79 2.97
C LEU A 217 -5.14 -2.12 4.21
N LYS A 218 -5.06 -1.20 5.18
CA LYS A 218 -4.36 -1.42 6.45
C LYS A 218 -4.85 -2.68 7.16
N LYS A 219 -6.17 -2.86 7.23
CA LYS A 219 -6.77 -4.08 7.81
C LYS A 219 -6.34 -5.34 7.06
N SER A 220 -6.37 -5.30 5.73
CA SER A 220 -5.96 -6.43 4.89
C SER A 220 -4.48 -6.79 5.07
N PHE A 221 -3.61 -5.78 5.19
CA PHE A 221 -2.20 -5.97 5.52
C PHE A 221 -1.98 -6.58 6.91
N HIS A 222 -2.70 -6.12 7.94
CA HIS A 222 -2.62 -6.73 9.27
C HIS A 222 -3.05 -8.21 9.27
N GLU A 223 -4.20 -8.51 8.66
CA GLU A 223 -4.68 -9.89 8.52
C GLU A 223 -3.64 -10.78 7.81
N LEU A 224 -3.02 -10.24 6.76
CA LEU A 224 -2.02 -10.96 5.98
C LEU A 224 -0.73 -11.20 6.77
N LYS A 225 -0.27 -10.20 7.55
CA LYS A 225 0.88 -10.34 8.45
C LYS A 225 0.67 -11.47 9.44
N ASP A 226 -0.50 -11.52 10.08
CA ASP A 226 -0.83 -12.55 11.07
C ASP A 226 -0.90 -13.94 10.43
N LEU A 227 -1.41 -14.05 9.21
CA LEU A 227 -1.42 -15.29 8.44
C LEU A 227 -0.01 -15.76 8.09
N CYS A 228 0.87 -14.86 7.66
CA CYS A 228 2.27 -15.19 7.37
C CYS A 228 3.00 -15.68 8.62
N LEU A 229 2.79 -15.03 9.77
CA LEU A 229 3.39 -15.45 11.04
C LEU A 229 2.87 -16.82 11.51
N ARG A 230 1.59 -17.13 11.28
CA ARG A 230 1.04 -18.46 11.56
C ARG A 230 1.64 -19.56 10.67
N GLU A 231 1.86 -19.29 9.39
CA GLU A 231 2.48 -20.23 8.44
C GLU A 231 3.96 -20.52 8.75
N LEU A 232 4.62 -19.62 9.49
CA LEU A 232 6.03 -19.75 9.89
C LEU A 232 6.25 -20.57 11.17
N ASN A 233 5.20 -20.79 11.96
CA ASN A 233 5.24 -21.50 13.26
C ASN A 233 4.72 -22.93 13.12
#